data_AF-A0ABD1S5W0-F1
#
_entry.id   AF-A0ABD1S5W0-F1
#
_cell.length_a   1.000
_cell.length_b   1.000
_cell.length_c   1.000
_cell.angle_alpha   90.00
_cell.angle_beta   90.00
_cell.angle_gamma   90.00
#
_symmetry.space_group_name_H-M   'P 1'
#
loop_
_entity.id
_entity.type
_entity.pdbx_description
1 polymer ?
#
loop_
_entity_poly.entity_id
_entity_poly.type
_entity_poly.pdbx_seq_one_letter_code
_entity_poly.pdbx_strand_id
1 'polypeptide(L)'
;MDRALKAARASGSLNLSNRSLREVPNEVYKSLDAVGEDENWWEAVELQKLILAHNNIEALKEDLRNLPLLTVLNVSHNKLSHLPSAIGELHMLKSLDVSFNSIMEIPEEIGSAASLIKFDCSNNRLSYLPVSLGKCMELSELKASNNNISSLPEDLANCSKLSKLDVEGNKLTMLPDNFIASCTALTELNASKNMLSSIPDSIGCLSRLIRLDLHQNRISSIPSSIKGCSSLLEFYMGNNALSSLPADIGSLTKLGTFDLHSNQLKEYPVEACTLHLSVLDLSNNSLSSLPPEIGLMNTLRKLLLVGNPLRTLRSSLVSGPTHALLKYLRSRLPTDEESAETTAVKEDVVAMIARLSLTSKELSLAGLGLGAVPSDVWKSSDITRVNLSENSIEELPNELSSCVSLEALILSKNKIKEWPGAILMSLPKLSCLKLDGNPLRKIPSDGFRAVSKLQILDLSGAAGSLPENPTFSSLPELQELYLRRMQISVVPSDILTLQQLKVLDLGQNSLQSIPESVKYLTSLAELDLSDNNMSSVPPELGLLEPNLQVLKLDGNPLRSIRRTILDRGTKAILKYLKDKIVEQ
;
A
#
# COMPACT_ATOMS: atom_id res chain seq x y z
N MET A 1 -37.00 1.39 -38.34
CA MET A 1 -36.70 0.05 -37.78
C MET A 1 -35.81 -0.73 -38.74
N ASP A 2 -36.16 -0.76 -40.02
CA ASP A 2 -35.49 -1.54 -41.08
C ASP A 2 -33.99 -1.28 -41.24
N ARG A 3 -33.55 -0.02 -41.15
CA ARG A 3 -32.10 0.30 -41.20
C ARG A 3 -31.31 -0.36 -40.06
N ALA A 4 -31.90 -0.48 -38.87
CA ALA A 4 -31.26 -1.11 -37.72
C ALA A 4 -31.24 -2.63 -37.84
N LEU A 5 -32.32 -3.23 -38.36
CA LEU A 5 -32.38 -4.67 -38.65
C LEU A 5 -31.39 -5.05 -39.76
N LYS A 6 -31.29 -4.26 -40.83
CA LYS A 6 -30.31 -4.47 -41.90
C LYS A 6 -28.87 -4.38 -41.41
N ALA A 7 -28.56 -3.42 -40.54
CA ALA A 7 -27.25 -3.33 -39.91
C ALA A 7 -26.97 -4.53 -38.99
N ALA A 8 -27.96 -4.96 -38.21
CA ALA A 8 -27.83 -6.13 -37.35
C ALA A 8 -27.60 -7.42 -38.14
N ARG A 9 -28.23 -7.57 -39.31
CA ARG A 9 -27.98 -8.69 -40.24
C ARG A 9 -26.55 -8.71 -40.77
N ALA A 10 -25.87 -7.58 -40.87
CA ALA A 10 -24.45 -7.55 -41.25
C ALA A 10 -23.50 -7.83 -40.08
N SER A 11 -23.88 -7.47 -38.84
CA SER A 11 -22.98 -7.47 -37.69
C SER A 11 -23.31 -8.50 -36.59
N GLY A 12 -24.43 -9.21 -36.68
CA GLY A 12 -24.95 -10.08 -35.62
C GLY A 12 -25.31 -9.34 -34.32
N SER A 13 -25.50 -8.02 -34.36
CA SER A 13 -25.69 -7.18 -33.16
C SER A 13 -26.75 -6.12 -33.39
N LEU A 14 -27.80 -6.14 -32.57
CA LEU A 14 -28.93 -5.22 -32.65
C LEU A 14 -29.04 -4.41 -31.36
N ASN A 15 -28.93 -3.09 -31.49
CA ASN A 15 -29.13 -2.15 -30.40
C ASN A 15 -30.34 -1.26 -30.68
N LEU A 16 -31.36 -1.38 -29.83
CA LEU A 16 -32.60 -0.61 -29.84
C LEU A 16 -32.81 0.15 -28.53
N SER A 17 -31.73 0.46 -27.80
CA SER A 17 -31.82 1.21 -26.56
C SER A 17 -32.36 2.63 -26.75
N ASN A 18 -32.99 3.18 -25.71
CA ASN A 18 -33.46 4.57 -25.66
C ASN A 18 -34.47 4.94 -26.76
N ARG A 19 -35.35 4.01 -27.15
CA ARG A 19 -36.35 4.21 -28.21
C ARG A 19 -37.79 4.31 -27.71
N SER A 20 -37.98 4.31 -26.39
CA SER A 20 -39.30 4.33 -25.76
C SER A 20 -40.23 3.20 -26.21
N LEU A 21 -39.66 2.05 -26.62
CA LEU A 21 -40.42 0.89 -27.08
C LEU A 21 -41.26 0.32 -25.93
N ARG A 22 -42.52 -0.02 -26.20
CA ARG A 22 -43.41 -0.72 -25.25
C ARG A 22 -43.38 -2.23 -25.38
N GLU A 23 -43.02 -2.71 -26.57
CA GLU A 23 -42.85 -4.12 -26.89
C GLU A 23 -41.63 -4.27 -27.80
N VAL A 24 -41.06 -5.47 -27.83
CA VAL A 24 -40.02 -5.81 -28.80
C VAL A 24 -40.71 -6.05 -30.16
N PRO A 25 -40.27 -5.39 -31.25
CA PRO A 25 -40.85 -5.59 -32.57
C PRO A 25 -40.76 -7.06 -33.01
N ASN A 26 -41.83 -7.59 -33.62
CA ASN A 26 -41.91 -9.00 -34.01
C ASN A 26 -40.80 -9.41 -34.98
N GLU A 27 -40.30 -8.47 -35.78
CA GLU A 27 -39.22 -8.68 -36.74
C GLU A 27 -37.89 -9.05 -36.06
N VAL A 28 -37.71 -8.71 -34.78
CA VAL A 28 -36.51 -9.06 -34.00
C VAL A 28 -36.48 -10.56 -33.69
N TYR A 29 -37.64 -11.18 -33.50
CA TYR A 29 -37.78 -12.60 -33.14
C TYR A 29 -37.81 -13.54 -34.35
N LYS A 30 -37.75 -13.01 -35.58
CA LYS A 30 -37.77 -13.85 -36.77
C LYS A 30 -36.38 -14.47 -36.98
N SER A 31 -36.35 -15.79 -37.08
CA SER A 31 -35.17 -16.51 -37.59
C SER A 31 -34.83 -16.01 -39.01
N LEU A 32 -33.56 -16.14 -39.40
CA LEU A 32 -33.08 -15.81 -40.73
C LEU A 32 -33.82 -16.57 -41.84
N ASP A 33 -34.29 -17.79 -41.54
CA ASP A 33 -35.09 -18.62 -42.46
C ASP A 33 -36.50 -18.04 -42.74
N ALA A 34 -36.97 -17.07 -41.96
CA ALA A 34 -38.31 -16.49 -42.04
C ALA A 34 -38.36 -15.13 -42.76
N VAL A 35 -37.24 -14.67 -43.35
CA VAL A 35 -37.13 -13.39 -44.06
C VAL A 35 -37.21 -13.68 -45.57
N GLY A 36 -38.18 -13.08 -46.26
CA GLY A 36 -38.51 -13.38 -47.67
C GLY A 36 -37.36 -13.23 -48.67
N GLU A 37 -37.51 -13.88 -49.82
CA GLU A 37 -36.52 -14.16 -50.89
C GLU A 37 -35.80 -12.93 -51.51
N ASP A 38 -36.13 -11.70 -51.11
CA ASP A 38 -35.68 -10.45 -51.75
C ASP A 38 -34.41 -9.80 -51.12
N GLU A 39 -33.81 -10.40 -50.09
CA GLU A 39 -32.52 -9.96 -49.53
C GLU A 39 -31.47 -11.08 -49.59
N ASN A 40 -30.18 -10.72 -49.77
CA ASN A 40 -29.03 -11.65 -49.78
C ASN A 40 -28.89 -12.42 -48.46
N TRP A 41 -29.78 -13.39 -48.21
CA TRP A 41 -29.90 -14.11 -46.95
C TRP A 41 -28.66 -14.95 -46.64
N TRP A 42 -27.86 -15.28 -47.65
CA TRP A 42 -26.56 -15.96 -47.51
C TRP A 42 -25.44 -15.08 -46.92
N GLU A 43 -25.60 -13.75 -46.89
CA GLU A 43 -24.65 -12.81 -46.26
C GLU A 43 -25.07 -12.40 -44.84
N ALA A 44 -26.27 -12.81 -44.41
CA ALA A 44 -26.84 -12.33 -43.17
C ALA A 44 -26.42 -13.21 -41.97
N VAL A 45 -25.92 -12.54 -40.93
CA VAL A 45 -25.43 -13.12 -39.69
C VAL A 45 -26.57 -13.18 -38.67
N GLU A 46 -26.76 -14.37 -38.08
CA GLU A 46 -27.69 -14.55 -36.97
C GLU A 46 -27.37 -13.66 -35.77
N LEU A 47 -28.42 -13.29 -35.03
CA LEU A 47 -28.29 -12.32 -33.96
C LEU A 47 -27.57 -12.93 -32.75
N GLN A 48 -26.38 -12.41 -32.45
CA GLN A 48 -25.56 -12.81 -31.31
C GLN A 48 -25.68 -11.83 -30.13
N LYS A 49 -26.04 -10.57 -30.38
CA LYS A 49 -26.17 -9.54 -29.34
C LYS A 49 -27.45 -8.75 -29.52
N LEU A 50 -28.28 -8.70 -28.48
CA LEU A 50 -29.52 -7.95 -28.46
C LEU A 50 -29.53 -7.00 -27.26
N ILE A 51 -29.55 -5.70 -27.54
CA ILE A 51 -29.56 -4.64 -26.54
C ILE A 51 -30.85 -3.84 -26.66
N LEU A 52 -31.71 -3.97 -25.66
CA LEU A 52 -33.03 -3.36 -25.53
C LEU A 52 -33.11 -2.41 -24.31
N ALA A 53 -31.96 -2.04 -23.75
CA ALA A 53 -31.88 -1.24 -22.52
C ALA A 53 -32.58 0.12 -22.60
N HIS A 54 -33.06 0.65 -21.48
CA HIS A 54 -33.68 1.98 -21.40
C HIS A 54 -34.87 2.16 -22.36
N ASN A 55 -35.86 1.27 -22.25
CA ASN A 55 -37.12 1.36 -22.97
C ASN A 55 -38.30 1.26 -21.97
N ASN A 56 -39.51 1.07 -22.48
CA ASN A 56 -40.73 0.88 -21.68
C ASN A 56 -41.30 -0.54 -21.89
N ILE A 57 -40.45 -1.54 -22.17
CA ILE A 57 -40.89 -2.88 -22.52
C ILE A 57 -41.55 -3.55 -21.31
N GLU A 58 -42.79 -4.01 -21.47
CA GLU A 58 -43.58 -4.60 -20.39
C GLU A 58 -43.45 -6.12 -20.32
N ALA A 59 -43.22 -6.80 -21.46
CA ALA A 59 -43.01 -8.23 -21.52
C ALA A 59 -42.08 -8.62 -22.70
N LEU A 60 -41.37 -9.73 -22.53
CA LEU A 60 -40.67 -10.43 -23.61
C LEU A 60 -41.52 -11.61 -24.09
N LYS A 61 -41.54 -11.86 -25.40
CA LYS A 61 -42.27 -12.98 -26.01
C LYS A 61 -41.47 -14.28 -25.91
N GLU A 62 -42.19 -15.40 -25.85
CA GLU A 62 -41.59 -16.76 -25.94
C GLU A 62 -40.87 -16.99 -27.27
N ASP A 63 -41.12 -16.17 -28.28
CA ASP A 63 -40.41 -16.19 -29.57
C ASP A 63 -38.91 -15.87 -29.44
N LEU A 64 -38.44 -15.48 -28.24
CA LEU A 64 -37.01 -15.38 -27.92
C LEU A 64 -36.25 -16.67 -28.22
N ARG A 65 -36.91 -17.85 -28.14
CA ARG A 65 -36.34 -19.15 -28.52
C ARG A 65 -35.84 -19.23 -29.96
N ASN A 66 -36.33 -18.37 -30.85
CA ASN A 66 -35.92 -18.33 -32.25
C ASN A 66 -34.52 -17.69 -32.45
N LEU A 67 -33.83 -17.29 -31.37
CA LEU A 67 -32.52 -16.66 -31.40
C LEU A 67 -31.45 -17.55 -30.72
N PRO A 68 -31.22 -18.79 -31.19
CA PRO A 68 -30.39 -19.78 -30.48
C PRO A 68 -28.91 -19.39 -30.35
N LEU A 69 -28.40 -18.55 -31.25
CA LEU A 69 -27.01 -18.06 -31.24
C LEU A 69 -26.80 -16.81 -30.37
N LEU A 70 -27.83 -16.35 -29.63
CA LEU A 70 -27.72 -15.17 -28.80
C LEU A 70 -26.74 -15.39 -27.64
N THR A 71 -25.69 -14.57 -27.61
CA THR A 71 -24.63 -14.59 -26.59
C THR A 71 -24.79 -13.49 -25.55
N VAL A 72 -25.41 -12.37 -25.92
CA VAL A 72 -25.64 -11.22 -25.03
C VAL A 72 -27.08 -10.76 -25.19
N LEU A 73 -27.81 -10.76 -24.08
CA LEU A 73 -29.13 -10.17 -23.97
C LEU A 73 -29.12 -9.12 -22.87
N ASN A 74 -29.37 -7.87 -23.24
CA ASN A 74 -29.55 -6.77 -22.30
C ASN A 74 -30.94 -6.17 -22.47
N VAL A 75 -31.76 -6.29 -21.44
CA VAL A 75 -33.12 -5.74 -21.34
C VAL A 75 -33.27 -4.85 -20.10
N SER A 76 -32.17 -4.29 -19.61
CA SER A 76 -32.18 -3.48 -18.38
C SER A 76 -32.93 -2.15 -18.53
N HIS A 77 -33.34 -1.56 -17.42
CA HIS A 77 -34.11 -0.30 -17.41
C HIS A 77 -35.36 -0.38 -18.30
N ASN A 78 -36.23 -1.35 -18.01
CA ASN A 78 -37.52 -1.55 -18.67
C ASN A 78 -38.62 -1.72 -17.59
N LYS A 79 -39.79 -2.23 -17.99
CA LYS A 79 -40.95 -2.46 -17.10
C LYS A 79 -41.35 -3.94 -17.04
N LEU A 80 -40.40 -4.85 -17.27
CA LEU A 80 -40.67 -6.28 -17.31
C LEU A 80 -41.18 -6.76 -15.94
N SER A 81 -42.28 -7.50 -15.93
CA SER A 81 -42.83 -8.14 -14.72
C SER A 81 -42.40 -9.60 -14.55
N HIS A 82 -42.05 -10.28 -15.65
CA HIS A 82 -41.60 -11.66 -15.68
C HIS A 82 -40.60 -11.87 -16.83
N LEU A 83 -39.86 -12.97 -16.77
CA LEU A 83 -38.99 -13.44 -17.85
C LEU A 83 -39.61 -14.71 -18.47
N PRO A 84 -39.67 -14.85 -19.81
CA PRO A 84 -40.23 -16.02 -20.48
C PRO A 84 -39.35 -17.27 -20.27
N SER A 85 -39.96 -18.47 -20.35
CA SER A 85 -39.23 -19.73 -20.19
C SER A 85 -38.26 -19.98 -21.35
N ALA A 86 -38.50 -19.38 -22.52
CA ALA A 86 -37.59 -19.37 -23.67
C ALA A 86 -36.15 -18.93 -23.37
N ILE A 87 -35.87 -18.26 -22.23
CA ILE A 87 -34.49 -17.95 -21.82
C ILE A 87 -33.63 -19.22 -21.68
N GLY A 88 -34.22 -20.35 -21.29
CA GLY A 88 -33.51 -21.62 -21.15
C GLY A 88 -33.11 -22.26 -22.48
N GLU A 89 -33.73 -21.87 -23.58
CA GLU A 89 -33.41 -22.34 -24.93
C GLU A 89 -32.21 -21.58 -25.55
N LEU A 90 -31.74 -20.51 -24.89
CA LEU A 90 -30.59 -19.73 -25.34
C LEU A 90 -29.26 -20.35 -24.87
N HIS A 91 -28.92 -21.53 -25.38
CA HIS A 91 -27.77 -22.31 -24.92
C HIS A 91 -26.40 -21.61 -25.09
N MET A 92 -26.30 -20.63 -25.99
CA MET A 92 -25.09 -19.84 -26.25
C MET A 92 -25.01 -18.56 -25.41
N LEU A 93 -26.02 -18.27 -24.58
CA LEU A 93 -26.09 -17.05 -23.80
C LEU A 93 -24.99 -17.00 -22.76
N LYS A 94 -24.13 -15.98 -22.85
CA LYS A 94 -23.00 -15.74 -21.94
C LYS A 94 -23.26 -14.59 -20.98
N SER A 95 -24.06 -13.61 -21.39
CA SER A 95 -24.36 -12.43 -20.58
C SER A 95 -25.84 -12.10 -20.66
N LEU A 96 -26.50 -12.09 -19.51
CA LEU A 96 -27.89 -11.71 -19.34
C LEU A 96 -27.98 -10.54 -18.36
N ASP A 97 -28.53 -9.41 -18.80
CA ASP A 97 -28.81 -8.25 -17.96
C ASP A 97 -30.30 -7.93 -18.02
N VAL A 98 -31.00 -8.17 -16.92
CA VAL A 98 -32.42 -7.88 -16.69
C VAL A 98 -32.61 -6.86 -15.57
N SER A 99 -31.56 -6.12 -15.20
CA SER A 99 -31.57 -5.19 -14.07
C SER A 99 -32.52 -4.00 -14.27
N PHE A 100 -32.94 -3.36 -13.18
CA PHE A 100 -33.87 -2.21 -13.22
C PHE A 100 -35.17 -2.52 -13.97
N ASN A 101 -35.88 -3.55 -13.52
CA ASN A 101 -37.20 -3.94 -14.01
C ASN A 101 -38.15 -4.13 -12.81
N SER A 102 -39.29 -4.80 -13.01
CA SER A 102 -40.24 -5.16 -11.95
C SER A 102 -40.44 -6.67 -11.86
N ILE A 103 -39.40 -7.45 -12.18
CA ILE A 103 -39.47 -8.91 -12.26
C ILE A 103 -39.66 -9.48 -10.86
N MET A 104 -40.65 -10.36 -10.71
CA MET A 104 -41.00 -11.01 -9.43
C MET A 104 -40.34 -12.38 -9.25
N GLU A 105 -40.08 -13.09 -10.34
CA GLU A 105 -39.44 -14.41 -10.35
C GLU A 105 -38.57 -14.59 -11.60
N ILE A 106 -37.51 -15.39 -11.48
CA ILE A 106 -36.73 -15.89 -12.61
C ILE A 106 -37.17 -17.34 -12.89
N PRO A 107 -37.49 -17.69 -14.15
CA PRO A 107 -37.93 -19.04 -14.52
C PRO A 107 -36.85 -20.08 -14.23
N GLU A 108 -37.26 -21.30 -13.87
CA GLU A 108 -36.34 -22.44 -13.60
C GLU A 108 -35.62 -22.92 -14.87
N GLU A 109 -36.10 -22.53 -16.05
CA GLU A 109 -35.45 -22.81 -17.32
C GLU A 109 -34.10 -22.08 -17.46
N ILE A 110 -33.81 -21.06 -16.63
CA ILE A 110 -32.49 -20.37 -16.65
C ILE A 110 -31.32 -21.34 -16.46
N GLY A 111 -31.51 -22.43 -15.71
CA GLY A 111 -30.48 -23.45 -15.52
C GLY A 111 -30.07 -24.20 -16.79
N SER A 112 -30.84 -24.10 -17.87
CA SER A 112 -30.50 -24.67 -19.18
C SER A 112 -29.55 -23.79 -20.00
N ALA A 113 -29.37 -22.53 -19.60
CA ALA A 113 -28.38 -21.61 -20.19
C ALA A 113 -26.96 -21.91 -19.66
N ALA A 114 -26.46 -23.11 -19.92
CA ALA A 114 -25.21 -23.63 -19.34
C ALA A 114 -23.95 -22.80 -19.65
N SER A 115 -23.97 -21.99 -20.71
CA SER A 115 -22.88 -21.08 -21.11
C SER A 115 -22.89 -19.73 -20.38
N LEU A 116 -23.83 -19.51 -19.46
CA LEU A 116 -24.02 -18.22 -18.80
C LEU A 116 -22.85 -17.91 -17.87
N ILE A 117 -22.14 -16.81 -18.16
CA ILE A 117 -20.97 -16.34 -17.41
C ILE A 117 -21.35 -15.16 -16.52
N LYS A 118 -22.24 -14.28 -17.01
CA LYS A 118 -22.67 -13.07 -16.31
C LYS A 118 -24.17 -13.00 -16.24
N PHE A 119 -24.70 -12.83 -15.03
CA PHE A 119 -26.12 -12.62 -14.81
C PHE A 119 -26.34 -11.43 -13.88
N ASP A 120 -27.03 -10.41 -14.38
CA ASP A 120 -27.47 -9.26 -13.60
C ASP A 120 -28.98 -9.18 -13.56
N CYS A 121 -29.55 -9.40 -12.38
CA CYS A 121 -30.98 -9.26 -12.08
C CYS A 121 -31.25 -8.22 -10.98
N SER A 122 -30.31 -7.29 -10.79
CA SER A 122 -30.38 -6.27 -9.73
C SER A 122 -31.53 -5.29 -9.92
N ASN A 123 -32.00 -4.65 -8.83
CA ASN A 123 -33.09 -3.68 -8.83
C ASN A 123 -34.37 -4.25 -9.48
N ASN A 124 -34.84 -5.37 -8.95
CA ASN A 124 -36.09 -6.03 -9.30
C ASN A 124 -36.92 -6.27 -8.04
N ARG A 125 -37.91 -7.17 -8.09
CA ARG A 125 -38.77 -7.54 -6.95
C ARG A 125 -38.65 -9.02 -6.59
N LEU A 126 -37.52 -9.65 -6.92
CA LEU A 126 -37.29 -11.08 -6.75
C LEU A 126 -37.38 -11.47 -5.28
N SER A 127 -38.14 -12.52 -4.96
CA SER A 127 -38.23 -13.05 -3.59
C SER A 127 -37.26 -14.21 -3.33
N TYR A 128 -36.79 -14.87 -4.39
CA TYR A 128 -35.80 -15.95 -4.36
C TYR A 128 -35.05 -16.02 -5.69
N LEU A 129 -33.92 -16.74 -5.70
CA LEU A 129 -33.25 -17.18 -6.92
C LEU A 129 -33.64 -18.65 -7.19
N PRO A 130 -33.87 -19.04 -8.46
CA PRO A 130 -34.29 -20.39 -8.81
C PRO A 130 -33.16 -21.39 -8.52
N VAL A 131 -33.52 -22.60 -8.07
CA VAL A 131 -32.55 -23.65 -7.72
C VAL A 131 -31.75 -24.12 -8.93
N SER A 132 -32.38 -24.10 -10.11
CA SER A 132 -31.75 -24.40 -11.39
C SER A 132 -30.56 -23.50 -11.74
N LEU A 133 -30.41 -22.32 -11.13
CA LEU A 133 -29.26 -21.43 -11.38
C LEU A 133 -27.93 -22.12 -11.03
N GLY A 134 -27.95 -23.09 -10.08
CA GLY A 134 -26.81 -23.94 -9.77
C GLY A 134 -26.29 -24.77 -10.95
N LYS A 135 -27.10 -24.98 -12.01
CA LYS A 135 -26.67 -25.70 -13.22
C LYS A 135 -25.82 -24.84 -14.16
N CYS A 136 -25.75 -23.52 -13.96
CA CYS A 136 -24.92 -22.61 -14.75
C CYS A 136 -23.45 -22.68 -14.30
N MET A 137 -22.76 -23.78 -14.61
CA MET A 137 -21.41 -24.06 -14.10
C MET A 137 -20.32 -23.06 -14.56
N GLU A 138 -20.58 -22.32 -15.64
CA GLU A 138 -19.69 -21.26 -16.15
C GLU A 138 -19.91 -19.90 -15.49
N LEU A 139 -20.90 -19.78 -14.60
CA LEU A 139 -21.27 -18.51 -13.99
C LEU A 139 -20.12 -17.97 -13.15
N SER A 140 -19.65 -16.77 -13.51
CA SER A 140 -18.53 -16.11 -12.87
C SER A 140 -18.92 -14.79 -12.19
N GLU A 141 -19.96 -14.12 -12.66
CA GLU A 141 -20.46 -12.87 -12.08
C GLU A 141 -21.98 -12.96 -11.90
N LEU A 142 -22.43 -12.92 -10.65
CA LEU A 142 -23.85 -12.87 -10.30
C LEU A 142 -24.15 -11.59 -9.52
N LYS A 143 -25.03 -10.77 -10.08
CA LYS A 143 -25.52 -9.54 -9.46
C LYS A 143 -27.03 -9.63 -9.27
N ALA A 144 -27.47 -9.60 -8.02
CA ALA A 144 -28.87 -9.70 -7.61
C ALA A 144 -29.21 -8.64 -6.54
N SER A 145 -28.51 -7.51 -6.55
CA SER A 145 -28.67 -6.47 -5.53
C SER A 145 -30.01 -5.76 -5.61
N ASN A 146 -30.47 -5.17 -4.51
CA ASN A 146 -31.74 -4.44 -4.38
C ASN A 146 -32.95 -5.27 -4.85
N ASN A 147 -33.16 -6.43 -4.22
CA ASN A 147 -34.31 -7.31 -4.43
C ASN A 147 -34.97 -7.63 -3.06
N ASN A 148 -35.89 -8.59 -3.02
CA ASN A 148 -36.53 -9.08 -1.79
C ASN A 148 -36.06 -10.50 -1.41
N ILE A 149 -34.86 -10.92 -1.84
CA ILE A 149 -34.39 -12.30 -1.69
C ILE A 149 -34.18 -12.63 -0.21
N SER A 150 -34.85 -13.68 0.28
CA SER A 150 -34.77 -14.12 1.68
C SER A 150 -33.64 -15.12 1.95
N SER A 151 -33.26 -15.91 0.94
CA SER A 151 -32.19 -16.92 1.04
C SER A 151 -31.55 -17.19 -0.32
N LEU A 152 -30.30 -17.63 -0.30
CA LEU A 152 -29.61 -18.14 -1.49
C LEU A 152 -29.83 -19.66 -1.60
N PRO A 153 -30.13 -20.21 -2.80
CA PRO A 153 -30.29 -21.65 -2.97
C PRO A 153 -28.95 -22.39 -2.79
N GLU A 154 -28.98 -23.54 -2.12
CA GLU A 154 -27.77 -24.35 -1.83
C GLU A 154 -27.08 -24.84 -3.11
N ASP A 155 -27.84 -25.09 -4.17
CA ASP A 155 -27.35 -25.54 -5.48
C ASP A 155 -26.40 -24.54 -6.16
N LEU A 156 -26.38 -23.26 -5.74
CA LEU A 156 -25.36 -22.30 -6.20
C LEU A 156 -23.94 -22.76 -5.85
N ALA A 157 -23.78 -23.71 -4.92
CA ALA A 157 -22.48 -24.31 -4.62
C ALA A 157 -21.84 -25.00 -5.84
N ASN A 158 -22.63 -25.36 -6.84
CA ASN A 158 -22.14 -25.94 -8.10
C ASN A 158 -21.45 -24.89 -9.01
N CYS A 159 -21.69 -23.60 -8.80
CA CYS A 159 -21.09 -22.50 -9.57
C CYS A 159 -19.65 -22.20 -9.10
N SER A 160 -18.76 -23.20 -9.19
CA SER A 160 -17.37 -23.12 -8.68
C SER A 160 -16.49 -22.04 -9.33
N LYS A 161 -16.90 -21.49 -10.49
CA LYS A 161 -16.22 -20.40 -11.22
C LYS A 161 -16.65 -18.99 -10.77
N LEU A 162 -17.55 -18.89 -9.79
CA LEU A 162 -18.06 -17.62 -9.30
C LEU A 162 -16.93 -16.79 -8.69
N SER A 163 -16.65 -15.65 -9.32
CA SER A 163 -15.58 -14.72 -8.94
C SER A 163 -16.12 -13.44 -8.31
N LYS A 164 -17.37 -13.07 -8.62
CA LYS A 164 -18.05 -11.89 -8.08
C LYS A 164 -19.49 -12.24 -7.73
N LEU A 165 -19.87 -11.98 -6.48
CA LEU A 165 -21.25 -12.08 -6.01
C LEU A 165 -21.67 -10.75 -5.38
N ASP A 166 -22.74 -10.18 -5.91
CA ASP A 166 -23.39 -9.00 -5.33
C ASP A 166 -24.85 -9.31 -5.02
N VAL A 167 -25.18 -9.34 -3.74
CA VAL A 167 -26.52 -9.57 -3.18
C VAL A 167 -26.89 -8.45 -2.19
N GLU A 168 -26.29 -7.27 -2.34
CA GLU A 168 -26.60 -6.08 -1.53
C GLU A 168 -28.10 -5.79 -1.49
N GLY A 169 -28.62 -5.27 -0.38
CA GLY A 169 -29.97 -4.69 -0.35
C GLY A 169 -31.07 -5.73 -0.51
N ASN A 170 -30.91 -6.89 0.12
CA ASN A 170 -31.88 -7.98 0.13
C ASN A 170 -32.38 -8.26 1.55
N LYS A 171 -33.04 -9.41 1.74
CA LYS A 171 -33.59 -9.87 3.02
C LYS A 171 -32.87 -11.12 3.53
N LEU A 172 -31.63 -11.34 3.13
CA LEU A 172 -30.86 -12.52 3.51
C LEU A 172 -30.62 -12.55 5.02
N THR A 173 -30.94 -13.67 5.65
CA THR A 173 -30.70 -13.90 7.09
C THR A 173 -29.41 -14.68 7.37
N MET A 174 -28.94 -15.47 6.39
CA MET A 174 -27.71 -16.23 6.46
C MET A 174 -27.10 -16.44 5.07
N LEU A 175 -25.80 -16.70 5.04
CA LEU A 175 -25.08 -17.19 3.86
C LEU A 175 -24.87 -18.70 4.05
N PRO A 176 -25.31 -19.57 3.10
CA PRO A 176 -25.17 -21.02 3.28
C PRO A 176 -23.70 -21.47 3.31
N ASP A 177 -23.32 -22.25 4.32
CA ASP A 177 -21.94 -22.73 4.52
C ASP A 177 -21.40 -23.52 3.33
N ASN A 178 -22.21 -24.41 2.75
CA ASN A 178 -21.82 -25.23 1.59
C ASN A 178 -21.54 -24.37 0.35
N PHE A 179 -22.38 -23.35 0.14
CA PHE A 179 -22.20 -22.40 -0.96
C PHE A 179 -20.88 -21.63 -0.81
N ILE A 180 -20.62 -21.04 0.36
CA ILE A 180 -19.40 -20.29 0.62
C ILE A 180 -18.15 -21.18 0.55
N ALA A 181 -18.21 -22.43 1.07
CA ALA A 181 -17.09 -23.36 1.01
C ALA A 181 -16.68 -23.72 -0.43
N SER A 182 -17.64 -23.81 -1.36
CA SER A 182 -17.40 -24.19 -2.75
C SER A 182 -16.83 -23.05 -3.63
N CYS A 183 -17.16 -21.79 -3.32
CA CYS A 183 -16.84 -20.62 -4.14
C CYS A 183 -15.38 -20.14 -3.96
N THR A 184 -14.39 -21.04 -4.02
CA THR A 184 -12.97 -20.72 -3.80
C THR A 184 -12.38 -19.74 -4.82
N ALA A 185 -13.05 -19.52 -5.96
CA ALA A 185 -12.68 -18.54 -6.97
C ALA A 185 -13.14 -17.10 -6.65
N LEU A 186 -13.93 -16.90 -5.58
CA LEU A 186 -14.53 -15.61 -5.25
C LEU A 186 -13.47 -14.57 -4.88
N THR A 187 -13.56 -13.42 -5.54
CA THR A 187 -12.68 -12.25 -5.34
C THR A 187 -13.43 -11.07 -4.72
N GLU A 188 -14.73 -10.96 -5.00
CA GLU A 188 -15.58 -9.89 -4.47
C GLU A 188 -16.90 -10.50 -3.96
N LEU A 189 -17.22 -10.25 -2.70
CA LEU A 189 -18.50 -10.60 -2.08
C LEU A 189 -19.12 -9.34 -1.47
N ASN A 190 -20.23 -8.89 -2.03
CA ASN A 190 -21.06 -7.84 -1.46
C ASN A 190 -22.38 -8.45 -0.98
N ALA A 191 -22.57 -8.51 0.34
CA ALA A 191 -23.83 -8.90 0.98
C ALA A 191 -24.27 -7.85 2.01
N SER A 192 -23.92 -6.59 1.75
CA SER A 192 -24.34 -5.45 2.57
C SER A 192 -25.85 -5.22 2.53
N LYS A 193 -26.38 -4.43 3.48
CA LYS A 193 -27.81 -4.07 3.56
C LYS A 193 -28.74 -5.29 3.55
N ASN A 194 -28.41 -6.29 4.36
CA ASN A 194 -29.20 -7.50 4.55
C ASN A 194 -29.58 -7.66 6.03
N MET A 195 -30.05 -8.84 6.42
CA MET A 195 -30.40 -9.19 7.79
C MET A 195 -29.50 -10.30 8.34
N LEU A 196 -28.26 -10.41 7.85
CA LEU A 196 -27.32 -11.45 8.25
C LEU A 196 -27.01 -11.35 9.74
N SER A 197 -27.15 -12.46 10.48
CA SER A 197 -26.86 -12.52 11.93
C SER A 197 -25.42 -12.99 12.23
N SER A 198 -24.81 -13.74 11.32
CA SER A 198 -23.45 -14.26 11.46
C SER A 198 -22.76 -14.39 10.11
N ILE A 199 -21.43 -14.54 10.16
CA ILE A 199 -20.60 -14.96 9.03
C ILE A 199 -20.37 -16.47 9.18
N PRO A 200 -20.55 -17.28 8.12
CA PRO A 200 -20.33 -18.72 8.19
C PRO A 200 -18.85 -19.06 8.40
N ASP A 201 -18.56 -20.14 9.11
CA ASP A 201 -17.17 -20.57 9.37
C ASP A 201 -16.43 -20.90 8.06
N SER A 202 -17.15 -21.36 7.03
CA SER A 202 -16.64 -21.60 5.69
C SER A 202 -16.06 -20.36 4.98
N ILE A 203 -16.24 -19.14 5.51
CA ILE A 203 -15.63 -17.92 4.92
C ILE A 203 -14.11 -18.05 4.76
N GLY A 204 -13.45 -18.82 5.65
CA GLY A 204 -12.02 -19.09 5.57
C GLY A 204 -11.57 -19.85 4.30
N CYS A 205 -12.49 -20.50 3.58
CA CYS A 205 -12.19 -21.16 2.31
C CYS A 205 -11.92 -20.17 1.17
N LEU A 206 -12.35 -18.92 1.29
CA LEU A 206 -12.25 -17.89 0.25
C LEU A 206 -10.86 -17.24 0.21
N SER A 207 -9.82 -18.04 -0.05
CA SER A 207 -8.42 -17.60 -0.06
C SER A 207 -8.08 -16.53 -1.10
N ARG A 208 -8.91 -16.37 -2.15
CA ARG A 208 -8.77 -15.39 -3.23
C ARG A 208 -9.61 -14.12 -3.02
N LEU A 209 -10.37 -14.03 -1.92
CA LEU A 209 -11.24 -12.90 -1.65
C LEU A 209 -10.40 -11.63 -1.45
N ILE A 210 -10.71 -10.59 -2.22
CA ILE A 210 -10.04 -9.29 -2.21
C ILE A 210 -10.90 -8.28 -1.45
N ARG A 211 -12.22 -8.31 -1.70
CA ARG A 211 -13.18 -7.41 -1.07
C ARG A 211 -14.35 -8.18 -0.46
N LEU A 212 -14.57 -7.95 0.84
CA LEU A 212 -15.71 -8.46 1.58
C LEU A 212 -16.51 -7.28 2.13
N ASP A 213 -17.75 -7.12 1.65
CA ASP A 213 -18.64 -6.05 2.05
C ASP A 213 -19.89 -6.62 2.72
N LEU A 214 -19.99 -6.40 4.03
CA LEU A 214 -21.06 -6.88 4.91
C LEU A 214 -21.66 -5.71 5.73
N HIS A 215 -21.48 -4.46 5.29
CA HIS A 215 -22.02 -3.30 6.00
C HIS A 215 -23.56 -3.34 6.12
N GLN A 216 -24.13 -2.71 7.14
CA GLN A 216 -25.59 -2.65 7.35
C GLN A 216 -26.25 -4.03 7.43
N ASN A 217 -25.77 -4.85 8.37
CA ASN A 217 -26.33 -6.16 8.70
C ASN A 217 -26.60 -6.25 10.22
N ARG A 218 -26.85 -7.46 10.73
CA ARG A 218 -27.07 -7.74 12.16
C ARG A 218 -25.98 -8.66 12.73
N ILE A 219 -24.78 -8.63 12.14
CA ILE A 219 -23.70 -9.56 12.48
C ILE A 219 -23.15 -9.23 13.87
N SER A 220 -23.11 -10.23 14.76
CA SER A 220 -22.65 -10.06 16.14
C SER A 220 -21.18 -10.43 16.37
N SER A 221 -20.61 -11.27 15.51
CA SER A 221 -19.23 -11.76 15.63
C SER A 221 -18.62 -12.11 14.28
N ILE A 222 -17.28 -12.10 14.24
CA ILE A 222 -16.47 -12.58 13.12
C ILE A 222 -15.84 -13.92 13.54
N PRO A 223 -15.95 -15.01 12.75
CA PRO A 223 -15.36 -16.29 13.09
C PRO A 223 -13.83 -16.28 12.97
N SER A 224 -13.15 -17.14 13.73
CA SER A 224 -11.68 -17.29 13.69
C SER A 224 -11.17 -17.80 12.34
N SER A 225 -12.03 -18.47 11.56
CA SER A 225 -11.73 -18.94 10.22
C SER A 225 -11.43 -17.82 9.22
N ILE A 226 -11.77 -16.56 9.54
CA ILE A 226 -11.48 -15.39 8.69
C ILE A 226 -10.00 -15.30 8.30
N LYS A 227 -9.08 -15.84 9.10
CA LYS A 227 -7.64 -15.93 8.78
C LYS A 227 -7.33 -16.63 7.45
N GLY A 228 -8.23 -17.49 6.97
CA GLY A 228 -8.11 -18.16 5.67
C GLY A 228 -8.24 -17.22 4.47
N CYS A 229 -8.88 -16.04 4.64
CA CYS A 229 -9.01 -14.99 3.62
C CYS A 229 -7.69 -14.21 3.41
N SER A 230 -6.60 -14.93 3.13
CA SER A 230 -5.23 -14.38 3.05
C SER A 230 -4.99 -13.32 1.96
N SER A 231 -5.93 -13.16 1.01
CA SER A 231 -5.87 -12.16 -0.06
C SER A 231 -6.69 -10.89 0.22
N LEU A 232 -7.37 -10.81 1.36
CA LEU A 232 -8.33 -9.74 1.65
C LEU A 232 -7.62 -8.38 1.76
N LEU A 233 -8.06 -7.42 0.95
CA LEU A 233 -7.56 -6.04 0.92
C LEU A 233 -8.55 -5.06 1.56
N GLU A 234 -9.85 -5.31 1.36
CA GLU A 234 -10.92 -4.44 1.83
C GLU A 234 -11.96 -5.24 2.60
N PHE A 235 -12.21 -4.85 3.84
CA PHE A 235 -13.21 -5.47 4.70
C PHE A 235 -14.13 -4.41 5.30
N TYR A 236 -15.40 -4.40 4.87
CA TYR A 236 -16.41 -3.46 5.34
C TYR A 236 -17.43 -4.17 6.23
N MET A 237 -17.46 -3.78 7.50
CA MET A 237 -18.32 -4.33 8.55
C MET A 237 -19.13 -3.23 9.28
N GLY A 238 -19.18 -2.01 8.72
CA GLY A 238 -19.85 -0.88 9.35
C GLY A 238 -21.36 -1.10 9.54
N ASN A 239 -21.96 -0.50 10.58
CA ASN A 239 -23.37 -0.67 10.95
C ASN A 239 -23.76 -2.14 11.16
N ASN A 240 -23.07 -2.81 12.09
CA ASN A 240 -23.40 -4.16 12.55
C ASN A 240 -23.55 -4.18 14.09
N ALA A 241 -23.63 -5.37 14.68
CA ALA A 241 -23.76 -5.57 16.12
C ALA A 241 -22.49 -6.19 16.74
N LEU A 242 -21.30 -5.95 16.15
CA LEU A 242 -20.06 -6.53 16.62
C LEU A 242 -19.71 -6.02 18.02
N SER A 243 -19.49 -6.94 18.96
CA SER A 243 -19.08 -6.60 20.34
C SER A 243 -17.59 -6.75 20.60
N SER A 244 -16.92 -7.62 19.84
CA SER A 244 -15.47 -7.84 19.85
C SER A 244 -14.97 -8.30 18.48
N LEU A 245 -13.65 -8.35 18.32
CA LEU A 245 -12.96 -8.92 17.15
C LEU A 245 -12.16 -10.16 17.59
N PRO A 246 -12.08 -11.22 16.75
CA PRO A 246 -11.26 -12.39 17.06
C PRO A 246 -9.76 -12.06 16.93
N ALA A 247 -8.93 -12.69 17.76
CA ALA A 247 -7.47 -12.53 17.70
C ALA A 247 -6.88 -12.89 16.32
N ASP A 248 -7.44 -13.91 15.67
CA ASP A 248 -7.02 -14.38 14.34
C ASP A 248 -7.13 -13.31 13.24
N ILE A 249 -7.86 -12.20 13.45
CA ILE A 249 -7.97 -11.10 12.48
C ILE A 249 -6.60 -10.52 12.11
N GLY A 250 -5.64 -10.54 13.04
CA GLY A 250 -4.26 -10.09 12.80
C GLY A 250 -3.53 -10.87 11.69
N SER A 251 -4.02 -12.04 11.30
CA SER A 251 -3.44 -12.86 10.22
C SER A 251 -3.68 -12.28 8.82
N LEU A 252 -4.59 -11.32 8.68
CA LEU A 252 -4.95 -10.70 7.39
C LEU A 252 -3.90 -9.68 6.93
N THR A 253 -2.67 -10.15 6.70
CA THR A 253 -1.48 -9.31 6.46
C THR A 253 -1.59 -8.36 5.26
N LYS A 254 -2.47 -8.63 4.28
CA LYS A 254 -2.71 -7.77 3.11
C LYS A 254 -3.82 -6.75 3.31
N LEU A 255 -4.57 -6.81 4.41
CA LEU A 255 -5.71 -5.93 4.64
C LEU A 255 -5.23 -4.48 4.68
N GLY A 256 -5.81 -3.64 3.80
CA GLY A 256 -5.47 -2.23 3.68
C GLY A 256 -6.58 -1.32 4.20
N THR A 257 -7.84 -1.70 4.01
CA THR A 257 -9.00 -0.94 4.47
C THR A 257 -9.83 -1.82 5.38
N PHE A 258 -10.00 -1.38 6.63
CA PHE A 258 -10.87 -2.05 7.58
C PHE A 258 -11.88 -1.05 8.17
N ASP A 259 -13.14 -1.22 7.80
CA ASP A 259 -14.22 -0.37 8.25
C ASP A 259 -15.10 -1.12 9.27
N LEU A 260 -15.10 -0.63 10.50
CA LEU A 260 -15.83 -1.16 11.65
C LEU A 260 -16.75 -0.10 12.26
N HIS A 261 -17.08 0.96 11.51
CA HIS A 261 -17.84 2.08 12.05
C HIS A 261 -19.23 1.65 12.54
N SER A 262 -19.84 2.37 13.49
CA SER A 262 -21.20 2.09 13.97
C SER A 262 -21.41 0.62 14.41
N ASN A 263 -20.55 0.13 15.31
CA ASN A 263 -20.65 -1.19 15.94
C ASN A 263 -20.71 -1.03 17.47
N GLN A 264 -20.57 -2.12 18.22
CA GLN A 264 -20.62 -2.14 19.68
C GLN A 264 -19.28 -2.55 20.29
N LEU A 265 -18.17 -2.32 19.58
CA LEU A 265 -16.84 -2.73 20.02
C LEU A 265 -16.46 -2.01 21.30
N LYS A 266 -16.08 -2.78 22.33
CA LYS A 266 -15.61 -2.25 23.63
C LYS A 266 -14.10 -2.03 23.65
N GLU A 267 -13.38 -2.83 22.88
CA GLU A 267 -11.93 -2.79 22.74
C GLU A 267 -11.52 -3.14 21.31
N TYR A 268 -10.31 -2.72 20.96
CA TYR A 268 -9.62 -3.18 19.75
C TYR A 268 -8.50 -4.12 20.22
N PRO A 269 -8.47 -5.40 19.79
CA PRO A 269 -7.52 -6.37 20.30
C PRO A 269 -6.10 -6.04 19.85
N VAL A 270 -5.12 -6.36 20.71
CA VAL A 270 -3.70 -6.09 20.45
C VAL A 270 -3.22 -6.85 19.22
N GLU A 271 -3.73 -8.06 19.00
CA GLU A 271 -3.41 -8.92 17.86
C GLU A 271 -3.79 -8.27 16.52
N ALA A 272 -4.85 -7.45 16.48
CA ALA A 272 -5.23 -6.71 15.28
C ALA A 272 -4.28 -5.54 14.96
N CYS A 273 -3.44 -5.11 15.92
CA CYS A 273 -2.42 -4.09 15.68
C CYS A 273 -1.26 -4.57 14.78
N THR A 274 -1.20 -5.87 14.48
CA THR A 274 -0.24 -6.46 13.52
C THR A 274 -0.61 -6.23 12.05
N LEU A 275 -1.82 -5.71 11.79
CA LEU A 275 -2.32 -5.44 10.44
C LEU A 275 -1.60 -4.26 9.78
N HIS A 276 -1.37 -4.37 8.47
CA HIS A 276 -0.76 -3.32 7.64
C HIS A 276 -1.81 -2.38 7.01
N LEU A 277 -2.73 -1.88 7.85
CA LEU A 277 -3.85 -1.04 7.38
C LEU A 277 -3.36 0.32 6.87
N SER A 278 -4.02 0.84 5.84
CA SER A 278 -3.97 2.24 5.39
C SER A 278 -5.13 3.06 5.98
N VAL A 279 -6.31 2.44 6.08
CA VAL A 279 -7.53 3.06 6.61
C VAL A 279 -8.15 2.14 7.66
N LEU A 280 -8.40 2.69 8.85
CA LEU A 280 -9.13 2.03 9.94
C LEU A 280 -10.24 2.98 10.42
N ASP A 281 -11.50 2.57 10.25
CA ASP A 281 -12.64 3.29 10.80
C ASP A 281 -13.22 2.54 12.00
N LEU A 282 -13.07 3.13 13.19
CA LEU A 282 -13.61 2.65 14.45
C LEU A 282 -14.66 3.62 15.02
N SER A 283 -15.15 4.57 14.21
CA SER A 283 -16.10 5.59 14.68
C SER A 283 -17.43 4.98 15.15
N ASN A 284 -18.13 5.68 16.04
CA ASN A 284 -19.41 5.28 16.61
C ASN A 284 -19.40 3.85 17.20
N ASN A 285 -18.39 3.54 18.00
CA ASN A 285 -18.30 2.31 18.78
C ASN A 285 -18.40 2.62 20.29
N SER A 286 -18.17 1.61 21.14
CA SER A 286 -18.17 1.74 22.60
C SER A 286 -16.74 1.68 23.19
N LEU A 287 -15.73 2.09 22.42
CA LEU A 287 -14.33 2.03 22.84
C LEU A 287 -14.05 2.98 24.00
N SER A 288 -13.57 2.44 25.11
CA SER A 288 -13.21 3.22 26.31
C SER A 288 -11.75 3.68 26.32
N SER A 289 -10.89 2.90 25.66
CA SER A 289 -9.46 3.14 25.47
C SER A 289 -9.01 2.53 24.13
N LEU A 290 -7.76 2.78 23.77
CA LEU A 290 -7.10 2.15 22.63
C LEU A 290 -5.79 1.50 23.11
N PRO A 291 -5.43 0.32 22.58
CA PRO A 291 -4.12 -0.26 22.83
C PRO A 291 -3.01 0.67 22.30
N PRO A 292 -1.97 0.98 23.10
CA PRO A 292 -0.81 1.76 22.66
C PRO A 292 -0.14 1.22 21.39
N GLU A 293 -0.27 -0.09 21.14
CA GLU A 293 0.27 -0.84 20.00
C GLU A 293 -0.27 -0.36 18.65
N ILE A 294 -1.45 0.29 18.59
CA ILE A 294 -1.91 0.97 17.37
C ILE A 294 -0.88 2.02 16.91
N GLY A 295 -0.13 2.61 17.85
CA GLY A 295 0.95 3.55 17.56
C GLY A 295 2.11 2.94 16.75
N LEU A 296 2.20 1.61 16.62
CA LEU A 296 3.19 0.90 15.81
C LEU A 296 2.74 0.67 14.36
N MET A 297 1.47 0.93 14.03
CA MET A 297 0.90 0.74 12.69
C MET A 297 1.37 1.85 11.73
N ASN A 298 2.60 1.72 11.23
CA ASN A 298 3.27 2.76 10.42
C ASN A 298 2.63 2.98 9.03
N THR A 299 1.84 2.02 8.54
CA THR A 299 1.11 2.14 7.27
C THR A 299 -0.19 2.95 7.40
N LEU A 300 -0.67 3.18 8.63
CA LEU A 300 -2.00 3.73 8.88
C LEU A 300 -2.03 5.23 8.59
N ARG A 301 -2.73 5.60 7.51
CA ARG A 301 -2.87 6.98 7.04
C ARG A 301 -4.09 7.67 7.63
N LYS A 302 -5.17 6.90 7.87
CA LYS A 302 -6.44 7.42 8.34
C LYS A 302 -7.01 6.52 9.43
N LEU A 303 -7.13 7.07 10.64
CA LEU A 303 -7.78 6.45 11.79
C LEU A 303 -8.96 7.32 12.23
N LEU A 304 -10.17 6.78 12.18
CA LEU A 304 -11.39 7.46 12.60
C LEU A 304 -11.90 6.87 13.91
N LEU A 305 -12.15 7.74 14.90
CA LEU A 305 -12.51 7.35 16.27
C LEU A 305 -13.69 8.15 16.84
N VAL A 306 -14.24 9.08 16.06
CA VAL A 306 -15.33 9.97 16.48
C VAL A 306 -16.52 9.14 16.97
N GLY A 307 -17.22 9.59 18.02
CA GLY A 307 -18.39 8.90 18.54
C GLY A 307 -18.10 7.74 19.50
N ASN A 308 -16.86 7.59 19.98
CA ASN A 308 -16.50 6.65 21.05
C ASN A 308 -16.37 7.34 22.42
N PRO A 309 -16.71 6.66 23.53
CA PRO A 309 -16.53 7.17 24.90
C PRO A 309 -15.07 7.08 25.39
N LEU A 310 -14.11 7.62 24.63
CA LEU A 310 -12.67 7.58 24.93
C LEU A 310 -12.31 8.52 26.09
N ARG A 311 -12.36 8.01 27.33
CA ARG A 311 -12.13 8.83 28.54
C ARG A 311 -10.67 9.22 28.76
N THR A 312 -9.74 8.44 28.21
CA THR A 312 -8.29 8.60 28.43
C THR A 312 -7.60 9.49 27.39
N LEU A 313 -8.30 9.89 26.32
CA LEU A 313 -7.76 10.67 25.22
C LEU A 313 -8.42 12.05 25.15
N ARG A 314 -7.61 13.09 24.94
CA ARG A 314 -8.13 14.45 24.70
C ARG A 314 -8.87 14.49 23.37
N SER A 315 -10.01 15.20 23.32
CA SER A 315 -10.84 15.33 22.11
C SER A 315 -10.07 15.86 20.89
N SER A 316 -9.09 16.73 21.09
CA SER A 316 -8.23 17.27 20.03
C SER A 316 -7.30 16.24 19.40
N LEU A 317 -6.94 15.17 20.11
CA LEU A 317 -6.15 14.05 19.55
C LEU A 317 -7.05 13.07 18.80
N VAL A 318 -8.27 12.85 19.28
CA VAL A 318 -9.27 11.96 18.66
C VAL A 318 -9.78 12.52 17.33
N SER A 319 -9.96 13.83 17.24
CA SER A 319 -10.40 14.55 16.02
C SER A 319 -9.25 15.13 15.20
N GLY A 320 -8.02 15.01 15.69
CA GLY A 320 -6.81 15.55 15.07
C GLY A 320 -6.24 14.66 13.97
N PRO A 321 -5.08 15.03 13.40
CA PRO A 321 -4.44 14.23 12.37
C PRO A 321 -3.91 12.91 12.93
N THR A 322 -4.12 11.81 12.19
CA THR A 322 -3.82 10.44 12.62
C THR A 322 -2.39 10.28 13.15
N HIS A 323 -1.37 10.85 12.48
CA HIS A 323 0.03 10.72 12.90
C HIS A 323 0.31 11.25 14.32
N ALA A 324 -0.39 12.31 14.75
CA ALA A 324 -0.21 12.88 16.09
C ALA A 324 -0.75 11.94 17.18
N LEU A 325 -1.90 11.30 16.90
CA LEU A 325 -2.47 10.29 17.78
C LEU A 325 -1.59 9.04 17.85
N LEU A 326 -1.09 8.57 16.70
CA LEU A 326 -0.17 7.41 16.67
C LEU A 326 1.11 7.68 17.47
N LYS A 327 1.68 8.89 17.35
CA LYS A 327 2.83 9.32 18.14
C LYS A 327 2.52 9.35 19.65
N TYR A 328 1.34 9.85 20.04
CA TYR A 328 0.90 9.84 21.43
C TYR A 328 0.75 8.41 21.97
N LEU A 329 0.07 7.53 21.24
CA LEU A 329 -0.10 6.12 21.63
C LEU A 329 1.24 5.41 21.77
N ARG A 330 2.17 5.64 20.84
CA ARG A 330 3.53 5.10 20.91
C ARG A 330 4.29 5.57 22.16
N SER A 331 4.08 6.80 22.61
CA SER A 331 4.70 7.32 23.85
C SER A 331 4.13 6.71 25.14
N ARG A 332 2.99 6.00 25.06
CA ARG A 332 2.32 5.34 26.19
C ARG A 332 2.67 3.86 26.30
N LEU A 333 3.41 3.31 25.34
CA LEU A 333 4.04 2.02 25.51
C LEU A 333 4.99 2.11 26.71
N PRO A 334 5.03 1.09 27.59
CA PRO A 334 5.84 1.13 28.79
C PRO A 334 7.30 1.45 28.44
N THR A 335 7.78 2.57 28.95
CA THR A 335 9.20 2.94 28.94
C THR A 335 9.88 2.19 30.08
N ASP A 336 10.85 1.35 29.72
CA ASP A 336 11.73 0.56 30.59
C ASP A 336 12.35 1.37 31.75
N GLU A 337 11.63 1.58 32.87
CA GLU A 337 12.24 2.09 34.12
C GLU A 337 11.90 1.29 35.39
N GLU A 338 11.05 0.26 35.36
CA GLU A 338 10.86 -0.61 36.53
C GLU A 338 11.17 -2.09 36.24
N SER A 339 12.33 -2.49 36.80
CA SER A 339 12.69 -3.80 37.35
C SER A 339 12.78 -5.03 36.41
N ALA A 340 14.02 -5.30 36.00
CA ALA A 340 14.82 -6.46 36.43
C ALA A 340 14.34 -7.92 36.19
N GLU A 341 13.42 -8.20 35.27
CA GLU A 341 13.10 -9.61 34.87
C GLU A 341 13.23 -9.93 33.37
N THR A 342 13.64 -8.99 32.52
CA THR A 342 13.51 -9.13 31.04
C THR A 342 14.83 -9.27 30.27
N THR A 343 15.77 -10.09 30.75
CA THR A 343 16.89 -10.53 29.89
C THR A 343 16.43 -11.50 28.80
N ALA A 344 15.41 -12.34 29.03
CA ALA A 344 14.95 -13.33 28.05
C ALA A 344 14.01 -12.75 26.95
N VAL A 345 13.13 -11.81 27.30
CA VAL A 345 12.14 -11.25 26.34
C VAL A 345 12.78 -10.30 25.33
N LYS A 346 13.85 -9.59 25.73
CA LYS A 346 14.62 -8.71 24.84
C LYS A 346 15.40 -9.52 23.79
N GLU A 347 15.85 -10.73 24.11
CA GLU A 347 16.48 -11.63 23.15
C GLU A 347 15.48 -12.18 22.12
N ASP A 348 14.26 -12.52 22.53
CA ASP A 348 13.23 -13.08 21.63
C ASP A 348 12.71 -12.07 20.60
N VAL A 349 12.48 -10.81 20.99
CA VAL A 349 12.05 -9.74 20.06
C VAL A 349 13.16 -9.44 19.06
N VAL A 350 14.41 -9.40 19.53
CA VAL A 350 15.57 -9.16 18.67
C VAL A 350 15.84 -10.35 17.76
N ALA A 351 15.69 -11.59 18.24
CA ALA A 351 15.79 -12.81 17.44
C ALA A 351 14.66 -12.91 16.40
N MET A 352 13.44 -12.46 16.74
CA MET A 352 12.33 -12.39 15.80
C MET A 352 12.58 -11.36 14.70
N ILE A 353 13.08 -10.17 15.03
CA ILE A 353 13.44 -9.15 14.02
C ILE A 353 14.64 -9.60 13.18
N ALA A 354 15.62 -10.31 13.77
CA ALA A 354 16.73 -10.91 13.04
C ALA A 354 16.24 -11.98 12.05
N ARG A 355 15.28 -12.83 12.44
CA ARG A 355 14.64 -13.83 11.57
C ARG A 355 13.80 -13.21 10.46
N LEU A 356 13.13 -12.07 10.72
CA LEU A 356 12.38 -11.30 9.73
C LEU A 356 13.30 -10.54 8.74
N SER A 357 14.52 -10.19 9.16
CA SER A 357 15.52 -9.45 8.35
C SER A 357 16.41 -10.34 7.48
N LEU A 358 16.48 -11.63 7.79
CA LEU A 358 17.24 -12.64 7.03
C LEU A 358 16.72 -12.85 5.59
N THR A 359 15.44 -12.55 5.33
CA THR A 359 14.83 -12.68 3.99
C THR A 359 15.10 -11.47 3.09
N SER A 360 15.38 -10.30 3.66
CA SER A 360 15.61 -9.03 2.94
C SER A 360 17.09 -8.66 2.80
N LYS A 361 18.02 -9.41 3.41
CA LYS A 361 19.45 -9.06 3.54
C LYS A 361 19.71 -7.69 4.21
N GLU A 362 18.69 -7.11 4.83
CA GLU A 362 18.74 -5.83 5.52
C GLU A 362 18.17 -5.99 6.92
N LEU A 363 18.99 -5.67 7.92
CA LEU A 363 18.64 -5.71 9.33
C LEU A 363 18.42 -4.28 9.83
N SER A 364 17.19 -3.94 10.20
CA SER A 364 16.87 -2.64 10.80
C SER A 364 16.32 -2.78 12.21
N LEU A 365 17.10 -2.31 13.18
CA LEU A 365 16.79 -2.26 14.61
C LEU A 365 16.79 -0.80 15.12
N ALA A 366 16.51 0.15 14.24
CA ALA A 366 16.54 1.58 14.58
C ALA A 366 15.43 1.98 15.56
N GLY A 367 15.75 2.85 16.53
CA GLY A 367 14.75 3.43 17.43
C GLY A 367 14.21 2.48 18.52
N LEU A 368 14.88 1.35 18.77
CA LEU A 368 14.44 0.32 19.72
C LEU A 368 14.97 0.53 21.15
N GLY A 369 15.76 1.57 21.40
CA GLY A 369 16.36 1.86 22.71
C GLY A 369 17.42 0.84 23.15
N LEU A 370 18.05 0.13 22.20
CA LEU A 370 19.05 -0.91 22.51
C LEU A 370 20.29 -0.32 23.19
N GLY A 371 20.72 -0.91 24.31
CA GLY A 371 22.01 -0.60 24.95
C GLY A 371 23.19 -1.39 24.36
N ALA A 372 22.91 -2.59 23.85
CA ALA A 372 23.83 -3.46 23.13
C ALA A 372 23.04 -4.29 22.12
N VAL A 373 23.71 -4.82 21.09
CA VAL A 373 23.07 -5.74 20.14
C VAL A 373 23.40 -7.18 20.54
N PRO A 374 22.40 -8.04 20.82
CA PRO A 374 22.60 -9.46 21.12
C PRO A 374 23.44 -10.19 20.06
N SER A 375 24.31 -11.09 20.50
CA SER A 375 25.23 -11.83 19.63
C SER A 375 24.49 -12.74 18.61
N ASP A 376 23.30 -13.21 18.97
CA ASP A 376 22.47 -14.09 18.14
C ASP A 376 22.01 -13.44 16.81
N VAL A 377 21.95 -12.12 16.75
CA VAL A 377 21.58 -11.35 15.56
C VAL A 377 22.60 -11.52 14.44
N TRP A 378 23.88 -11.72 14.80
CA TRP A 378 25.01 -11.74 13.88
C TRP A 378 25.32 -13.13 13.30
N LYS A 379 24.48 -14.14 13.60
CA LYS A 379 24.62 -15.50 13.05
C LYS A 379 24.45 -15.59 11.53
N SER A 380 23.92 -14.54 10.90
CA SER A 380 23.76 -14.48 9.44
C SER A 380 24.90 -13.75 8.74
N SER A 381 25.63 -14.47 7.87
CA SER A 381 26.73 -13.93 7.06
C SER A 381 26.28 -13.15 5.81
N ASP A 382 24.99 -13.20 5.48
CA ASP A 382 24.45 -12.72 4.19
C ASP A 382 23.84 -11.31 4.27
N ILE A 383 23.93 -10.67 5.44
CA ILE A 383 23.41 -9.32 5.66
C ILE A 383 24.28 -8.30 4.92
N THR A 384 23.62 -7.47 4.12
CA THR A 384 24.24 -6.42 3.28
C THR A 384 24.02 -5.01 3.84
N ARG A 385 22.98 -4.81 4.64
CA ARG A 385 22.71 -3.51 5.28
C ARG A 385 22.26 -3.69 6.71
N VAL A 386 22.82 -2.90 7.62
CA VAL A 386 22.51 -2.88 9.05
C VAL A 386 22.20 -1.45 9.47
N ASN A 387 21.02 -1.25 10.06
CA ASN A 387 20.59 0.03 10.62
C ASN A 387 20.29 -0.12 12.11
N LEU A 388 21.16 0.45 12.95
CA LEU A 388 21.04 0.50 14.41
C LEU A 388 20.87 1.93 14.92
N SER A 389 20.40 2.85 14.08
CA SER A 389 20.28 4.26 14.45
C SER A 389 19.27 4.52 15.58
N GLU A 390 19.41 5.65 16.29
CA GLU A 390 18.47 6.09 17.33
C GLU A 390 18.31 5.07 18.49
N ASN A 391 19.42 4.44 18.89
CA ASN A 391 19.48 3.56 20.05
C ASN A 391 20.39 4.17 21.13
N SER A 392 20.69 3.39 22.18
CA SER A 392 21.61 3.76 23.26
C SER A 392 22.90 2.93 23.23
N ILE A 393 23.37 2.52 22.04
CA ILE A 393 24.52 1.62 21.89
C ILE A 393 25.81 2.37 22.24
N GLU A 394 26.60 1.81 23.15
CA GLU A 394 27.91 2.38 23.52
C GLU A 394 29.08 1.72 22.77
N GLU A 395 28.99 0.41 22.52
CA GLU A 395 30.02 -0.39 21.87
C GLU A 395 29.39 -1.38 20.89
N LEU A 396 30.11 -1.69 19.81
CA LEU A 396 29.69 -2.69 18.84
C LEU A 396 30.20 -4.09 19.26
N PRO A 397 29.38 -5.13 19.11
CA PRO A 397 29.80 -6.51 19.40
C PRO A 397 30.86 -6.98 18.40
N ASN A 398 31.82 -7.78 18.87
CA ASN A 398 32.89 -8.33 18.03
C ASN A 398 32.32 -9.22 16.93
N GLU A 399 31.19 -9.87 17.17
CA GLU A 399 30.52 -10.80 16.24
C GLU A 399 30.11 -10.12 14.92
N LEU A 400 29.93 -8.80 14.90
CA LEU A 400 29.68 -8.01 13.69
C LEU A 400 30.82 -8.18 12.66
N SER A 401 32.04 -8.51 13.10
CA SER A 401 33.16 -8.81 12.21
C SER A 401 32.91 -10.01 11.29
N SER A 402 31.93 -10.86 11.61
CA SER A 402 31.57 -12.05 10.82
C SER A 402 30.67 -11.70 9.61
N CYS A 403 30.09 -10.51 9.57
CA CYS A 403 29.20 -10.06 8.49
C CYS A 403 30.00 -9.56 7.26
N VAL A 404 30.80 -10.43 6.64
CA VAL A 404 31.69 -10.08 5.52
C VAL A 404 30.98 -9.55 4.27
N SER A 405 29.66 -9.76 4.16
CA SER A 405 28.82 -9.27 3.07
C SER A 405 28.28 -7.85 3.29
N LEU A 406 28.57 -7.22 4.43
CA LEU A 406 27.99 -5.95 4.82
C LEU A 406 28.50 -4.80 3.94
N GLU A 407 27.57 -4.09 3.31
CA GLU A 407 27.81 -2.94 2.44
C GLU A 407 27.47 -1.63 3.14
N ALA A 408 26.45 -1.60 4.00
CA ALA A 408 26.01 -0.39 4.68
C ALA A 408 25.80 -0.60 6.18
N LEU A 409 26.44 0.24 7.01
CA LEU A 409 26.34 0.22 8.46
C LEU A 409 25.93 1.61 8.98
N ILE A 410 24.72 1.70 9.52
CA ILE A 410 24.12 2.95 10.00
C ILE A 410 24.01 2.90 11.53
N LEU A 411 24.79 3.74 12.20
CA LEU A 411 24.94 3.82 13.65
C LEU A 411 24.56 5.20 14.21
N SER A 412 23.88 6.02 13.41
CA SER A 412 23.49 7.40 13.71
C SER A 412 22.78 7.53 15.05
N LYS A 413 23.06 8.59 15.81
CA LYS A 413 22.42 8.95 17.09
C LYS A 413 22.43 7.81 18.11
N ASN A 414 23.63 7.32 18.41
CA ASN A 414 23.89 6.36 19.50
C ASN A 414 24.81 7.01 20.56
N LYS A 415 25.37 6.18 21.45
CA LYS A 415 26.29 6.60 22.52
C LYS A 415 27.72 6.08 22.27
N ILE A 416 28.10 5.84 21.01
CA ILE A 416 29.40 5.27 20.65
C ILE A 416 30.52 6.28 20.94
N LYS A 417 31.48 5.89 21.78
CA LYS A 417 32.57 6.76 22.25
C LYS A 417 33.88 6.54 21.50
N GLU A 418 34.12 5.34 20.99
CA GLU A 418 35.39 4.94 20.37
C GLU A 418 35.20 4.54 18.90
N TRP A 419 36.23 4.77 18.08
CA TRP A 419 36.23 4.33 16.68
C TRP A 419 36.31 2.80 16.59
N PRO A 420 35.35 2.11 15.94
CA PRO A 420 35.28 0.65 15.93
C PRO A 420 36.24 0.01 14.90
N GLY A 421 37.52 0.40 14.93
CA GLY A 421 38.50 0.04 13.91
C GLY A 421 38.68 -1.47 13.71
N ALA A 422 38.70 -2.25 14.80
CA ALA A 422 38.89 -3.70 14.73
C ALA A 422 37.78 -4.40 13.93
N ILE A 423 36.52 -3.98 14.13
CA ILE A 423 35.37 -4.55 13.41
C ILE A 423 35.37 -4.08 11.96
N LEU A 424 35.62 -2.78 11.73
CA LEU A 424 35.65 -2.21 10.39
C LEU A 424 36.72 -2.86 9.49
N MET A 425 37.87 -3.24 10.05
CA MET A 425 38.92 -3.98 9.30
C MET A 425 38.44 -5.34 8.76
N SER A 426 37.43 -5.93 9.37
CA SER A 426 36.86 -7.23 8.97
C SER A 426 35.70 -7.12 7.98
N LEU A 427 35.34 -5.91 7.52
CA LEU A 427 34.20 -5.66 6.63
C LEU A 427 34.66 -5.17 5.24
N PRO A 428 35.11 -6.08 4.35
CA PRO A 428 35.79 -5.71 3.10
C PRO A 428 34.88 -5.07 2.05
N LYS A 429 33.55 -5.20 2.17
CA LYS A 429 32.56 -4.67 1.23
C LYS A 429 31.88 -3.38 1.69
N LEU A 430 32.27 -2.86 2.86
CA LEU A 430 31.58 -1.71 3.44
C LEU A 430 31.77 -0.47 2.57
N SER A 431 30.68 0.04 2.02
CA SER A 431 30.60 1.22 1.15
C SER A 431 29.91 2.40 1.82
N CYS A 432 29.10 2.17 2.86
CA CYS A 432 28.40 3.24 3.59
C CYS A 432 28.56 3.08 5.10
N LEU A 433 29.07 4.12 5.76
CA LEU A 433 29.20 4.19 7.22
C LEU A 433 28.63 5.52 7.73
N LYS A 434 27.62 5.45 8.60
CA LYS A 434 27.03 6.61 9.25
C LYS A 434 27.20 6.53 10.76
N LEU A 435 27.88 7.50 11.33
CA LEU A 435 28.21 7.62 12.76
C LEU A 435 27.77 8.96 13.34
N ASP A 436 26.96 9.74 12.62
CA ASP A 436 26.51 11.05 13.05
C ASP A 436 25.79 11.01 14.40
N GLY A 437 25.91 12.07 15.18
CA GLY A 437 25.24 12.19 16.48
C GLY A 437 25.75 11.21 17.54
N ASN A 438 26.96 10.66 17.39
CA ASN A 438 27.65 9.88 18.43
C ASN A 438 28.73 10.71 19.15
N PRO A 439 28.93 10.50 20.46
CA PRO A 439 29.97 11.18 21.24
C PRO A 439 31.38 10.57 21.04
N LEU A 440 31.80 10.40 19.78
CA LEU A 440 33.12 9.85 19.44
C LEU A 440 34.25 10.74 19.99
N ARG A 441 35.20 10.14 20.69
CA ARG A 441 36.31 10.83 21.35
C ARG A 441 37.50 11.06 20.44
N LYS A 442 37.94 10.01 19.72
CA LYS A 442 39.11 10.07 18.83
C LYS A 442 39.04 8.99 17.75
N ILE A 443 39.40 9.38 16.53
CA ILE A 443 39.64 8.50 15.40
C ILE A 443 41.17 8.33 15.27
N PRO A 444 41.69 7.08 15.28
CA PRO A 444 43.11 6.81 15.04
C PRO A 444 43.60 7.38 13.71
N SER A 445 44.88 7.75 13.61
CA SER A 445 45.48 8.33 12.39
C SER A 445 45.44 7.40 11.17
N ASP A 446 45.38 6.09 11.41
CA ASP A 446 45.23 5.03 10.43
C ASP A 446 43.79 4.48 10.35
N GLY A 447 42.84 5.07 11.08
CA GLY A 447 41.47 4.57 11.22
C GLY A 447 40.71 4.46 9.90
N PHE A 448 40.99 5.31 8.92
CA PHE A 448 40.37 5.29 7.60
C PHE A 448 40.97 4.23 6.66
N ARG A 449 42.18 3.74 6.94
CA ARG A 449 42.83 2.71 6.12
C ARG A 449 42.05 1.39 6.12
N ALA A 450 41.37 1.11 7.23
CA ALA A 450 40.51 -0.06 7.41
C ALA A 450 39.27 -0.05 6.49
N VAL A 451 38.88 1.12 5.96
CA VAL A 451 37.59 1.32 5.26
C VAL A 451 37.76 1.98 3.89
N SER A 452 38.82 1.58 3.17
CA SER A 452 39.21 2.14 1.86
C SER A 452 38.15 2.07 0.74
N LYS A 453 37.11 1.25 0.92
CA LYS A 453 35.99 1.06 -0.03
C LYS A 453 34.76 1.92 0.25
N LEU A 454 34.82 2.78 1.27
CA LEU A 454 33.70 3.68 1.57
C LEU A 454 33.45 4.67 0.43
N GLN A 455 32.18 4.73 0.05
CA GLN A 455 31.59 5.72 -0.84
C GLN A 455 30.83 6.80 -0.05
N ILE A 456 30.28 6.45 1.12
CA ILE A 456 29.53 7.37 1.98
C ILE A 456 30.09 7.31 3.40
N LEU A 457 30.46 8.46 3.95
CA LEU A 457 30.92 8.61 5.33
C LEU A 457 30.25 9.81 6.00
N ASP A 458 29.56 9.56 7.10
CA ASP A 458 28.98 10.61 7.95
C ASP A 458 29.54 10.55 9.37
N LEU A 459 30.23 11.62 9.78
CA LEU A 459 30.83 11.78 11.11
C LEU A 459 30.25 12.99 11.85
N SER A 460 29.12 13.52 11.39
CA SER A 460 28.58 14.79 11.87
C SER A 460 28.31 14.79 13.38
N GLY A 461 28.73 15.84 14.08
CA GLY A 461 28.49 16.03 15.52
C GLY A 461 29.49 15.33 16.46
N ALA A 462 30.48 14.60 15.96
CA ALA A 462 31.55 13.98 16.75
C ALA A 462 32.72 14.95 17.08
N ALA A 463 32.42 16.15 17.58
CA ALA A 463 33.38 17.24 17.70
C ALA A 463 34.73 16.83 18.34
N GLY A 464 35.85 17.20 17.71
CA GLY A 464 37.20 16.91 18.21
C GLY A 464 37.67 15.46 18.03
N SER A 465 36.88 14.60 17.38
CA SER A 465 37.26 13.20 17.12
C SER A 465 38.28 13.02 16.00
N LEU A 466 38.39 13.97 15.06
CA LEU A 466 39.35 13.87 13.95
C LEU A 466 40.81 13.98 14.46
N PRO A 467 41.75 13.18 13.93
CA PRO A 467 43.17 13.32 14.24
C PRO A 467 43.73 14.64 13.65
N GLU A 468 44.87 15.10 14.16
CA GLU A 468 45.52 16.35 13.69
C GLU A 468 45.79 16.34 12.17
N ASN A 469 46.16 15.19 11.62
CA ASN A 469 46.34 14.98 10.18
C ASN A 469 45.45 13.82 9.70
N PRO A 470 44.19 14.09 9.32
CA PRO A 470 43.26 13.05 8.90
C PRO A 470 43.59 12.57 7.47
N THR A 471 43.79 11.26 7.33
CA THR A 471 44.21 10.59 6.10
C THR A 471 43.04 10.23 5.19
N PHE A 472 42.17 11.21 4.88
CA PHE A 472 41.01 11.03 3.99
C PHE A 472 41.40 10.55 2.59
N SER A 473 42.63 10.84 2.16
CA SER A 473 43.25 10.30 0.94
C SER A 473 43.27 8.75 0.89
N SER A 474 43.09 8.06 2.03
CA SER A 474 42.93 6.60 2.11
C SER A 474 41.55 6.10 1.63
N LEU A 475 40.62 7.00 1.30
CA LEU A 475 39.25 6.72 0.85
C LEU A 475 39.05 7.18 -0.61
N PRO A 476 39.73 6.56 -1.60
CA PRO A 476 39.73 7.04 -2.99
C PRO A 476 38.37 6.91 -3.70
N GLU A 477 37.47 6.06 -3.18
CA GLU A 477 36.13 5.82 -3.74
C GLU A 477 35.04 6.70 -3.08
N LEU A 478 35.42 7.62 -2.19
CA LEU A 478 34.47 8.43 -1.43
C LEU A 478 33.71 9.41 -2.33
N GLN A 479 32.38 9.34 -2.27
CA GLN A 479 31.45 10.16 -3.04
C GLN A 479 30.70 11.15 -2.15
N GLU A 480 30.41 10.79 -0.91
CA GLU A 480 29.69 11.65 0.03
C GLU A 480 30.42 11.71 1.37
N LEU A 481 30.72 12.92 1.82
CA LEU A 481 31.40 13.18 3.09
C LEU A 481 30.64 14.24 3.88
N TYR A 482 30.17 13.85 5.07
CA TYR A 482 29.45 14.73 5.98
C TYR A 482 30.26 14.94 7.27
N LEU A 483 30.60 16.21 7.52
CA LEU A 483 31.46 16.67 8.61
C LEU A 483 30.81 17.87 9.33
N ARG A 484 29.48 17.86 9.46
CA ARG A 484 28.74 18.95 10.11
C ARG A 484 29.00 18.96 11.61
N ARG A 485 29.11 20.14 12.24
CA ARG A 485 29.32 20.27 13.71
C ARG A 485 30.56 19.53 14.23
N MET A 486 31.65 19.53 13.47
CA MET A 486 32.90 18.87 13.83
C MET A 486 33.91 19.77 14.58
N GLN A 487 33.62 21.07 14.69
CA GLN A 487 34.55 22.12 15.17
C GLN A 487 35.79 22.29 14.29
N ILE A 488 35.66 22.05 12.98
CA ILE A 488 36.76 22.22 12.02
C ILE A 488 37.01 23.71 11.78
N SER A 489 38.27 24.16 11.93
CA SER A 489 38.70 25.54 11.68
C SER A 489 39.35 25.73 10.32
N VAL A 490 39.99 24.68 9.79
CA VAL A 490 40.66 24.65 8.48
C VAL A 490 40.27 23.35 7.78
N VAL A 491 39.89 23.43 6.51
CA VAL A 491 39.57 22.25 5.69
C VAL A 491 40.84 21.40 5.51
N PRO A 492 40.86 20.12 5.89
CA PRO A 492 41.99 19.24 5.63
C PRO A 492 42.28 19.15 4.13
N SER A 493 43.53 19.41 3.73
CA SER A 493 43.95 19.45 2.33
C SER A 493 43.69 18.14 1.58
N ASP A 494 43.77 17.01 2.29
CA ASP A 494 43.59 15.67 1.74
C ASP A 494 42.18 15.45 1.19
N ILE A 495 41.14 16.11 1.74
CA ILE A 495 39.77 16.04 1.21
C ILE A 495 39.72 16.55 -0.23
N LEU A 496 40.54 17.56 -0.55
CA LEU A 496 40.57 18.21 -1.86
C LEU A 496 41.23 17.34 -2.94
N THR A 497 41.81 16.20 -2.55
CA THR A 497 42.38 15.22 -3.49
C THR A 497 41.35 14.20 -3.97
N LEU A 498 40.15 14.14 -3.36
CA LEU A 498 39.13 13.14 -3.62
C LEU A 498 38.34 13.42 -4.92
N GLN A 499 38.82 12.87 -6.03
CA GLN A 499 38.27 13.14 -7.37
C GLN A 499 36.83 12.61 -7.58
N GLN A 500 36.38 11.65 -6.78
CA GLN A 500 35.03 11.07 -6.89
C GLN A 500 34.00 11.77 -5.99
N LEU A 501 34.43 12.75 -5.19
CA LEU A 501 33.56 13.41 -4.21
C LEU A 501 32.49 14.25 -4.90
N LYS A 502 31.23 13.92 -4.62
CA LYS A 502 30.01 14.57 -5.14
C LYS A 502 29.35 15.45 -4.10
N VAL A 503 29.38 15.04 -2.83
CA VAL A 503 28.75 15.78 -1.72
C VAL A 503 29.79 16.01 -0.64
N LEU A 504 29.96 17.28 -0.26
CA LEU A 504 30.79 17.69 0.87
C LEU A 504 30.00 18.62 1.77
N ASP A 505 29.63 18.13 2.96
CA ASP A 505 28.97 18.92 3.99
C ASP A 505 29.96 19.31 5.10
N LEU A 506 30.26 20.60 5.17
CA LEU A 506 31.10 21.23 6.17
C LEU A 506 30.30 22.28 6.98
N GLY A 507 28.97 22.19 6.98
CA GLY A 507 28.10 23.12 7.67
C GLY A 507 28.33 23.15 9.18
N GLN A 508 27.97 24.26 9.83
CA GLN A 508 28.04 24.42 11.29
C GLN A 508 29.41 24.09 11.91
N ASN A 509 30.49 24.56 11.26
CA ASN A 509 31.86 24.46 11.74
C ASN A 509 32.40 25.85 12.13
N SER A 510 33.72 26.01 12.19
CA SER A 510 34.38 27.29 12.51
C SER A 510 35.36 27.71 11.41
N LEU A 511 35.03 27.37 10.16
CA LEU A 511 35.87 27.67 9.00
C LEU A 511 35.94 29.18 8.75
N GLN A 512 37.15 29.70 8.56
CA GLN A 512 37.39 31.12 8.22
C GLN A 512 37.49 31.34 6.70
N SER A 513 37.91 30.32 5.96
CA SER A 513 38.05 30.33 4.51
C SER A 513 38.08 28.90 3.98
N ILE A 514 37.79 28.74 2.69
CA ILE A 514 38.04 27.52 1.94
C ILE A 514 39.21 27.76 0.96
N PRO A 515 40.18 26.84 0.84
CA PRO A 515 41.34 27.02 -0.03
C PRO A 515 40.99 26.97 -1.52
N GLU A 516 41.77 27.66 -2.34
CA GLU A 516 41.62 27.71 -3.81
C GLU A 516 41.70 26.33 -4.49
N SER A 517 42.39 25.39 -3.85
CA SER A 517 42.50 23.99 -4.28
C SER A 517 41.14 23.26 -4.36
N VAL A 518 40.06 23.84 -3.85
CA VAL A 518 38.70 23.31 -4.04
C VAL A 518 38.32 23.16 -5.53
N LYS A 519 38.95 23.92 -6.43
CA LYS A 519 38.78 23.78 -7.89
C LYS A 519 39.09 22.38 -8.43
N TYR A 520 39.88 21.59 -7.70
CA TYR A 520 40.25 20.24 -8.12
C TYR A 520 39.14 19.20 -7.87
N LEU A 521 38.09 19.54 -7.12
CA LEU A 521 36.94 18.67 -6.87
C LEU A 521 35.94 18.71 -8.02
N THR A 522 36.38 18.30 -9.21
CA THR A 522 35.59 18.46 -10.45
C THR A 522 34.27 17.67 -10.47
N SER A 523 34.13 16.62 -9.66
CA SER A 523 32.90 15.81 -9.54
C SER A 523 31.88 16.38 -8.53
N LEU A 524 32.21 17.47 -7.84
CA LEU A 524 31.41 18.00 -6.74
C LEU A 524 30.08 18.59 -7.24
N ALA A 525 28.97 18.07 -6.71
CA ALA A 525 27.61 18.46 -7.04
C ALA A 525 26.95 19.28 -5.92
N GLU A 526 27.29 18.99 -4.66
CA GLU A 526 26.80 19.72 -3.49
C GLU A 526 27.95 20.06 -2.54
N LEU A 527 28.02 21.35 -2.17
CA LEU A 527 28.95 21.88 -1.19
C LEU A 527 28.17 22.70 -0.16
N ASP A 528 28.12 22.20 1.07
CA ASP A 528 27.51 22.90 2.20
C ASP A 528 28.60 23.55 3.07
N LEU A 529 28.61 24.87 3.12
CA LEU A 529 29.50 25.66 3.98
C LEU A 529 28.68 26.56 4.92
N SER A 530 27.39 26.27 5.12
CA SER A 530 26.52 27.11 5.93
C SER A 530 26.98 27.21 7.38
N ASP A 531 26.58 28.26 8.09
CA ASP A 531 26.83 28.47 9.51
C ASP A 531 28.33 28.32 9.90
N ASN A 532 29.22 28.96 9.15
CA ASN A 532 30.65 29.04 9.42
C ASN A 532 31.07 30.50 9.71
N ASN A 533 32.37 30.77 9.83
CA ASN A 533 32.90 32.12 10.10
C ASN A 533 33.63 32.71 8.89
N MET A 534 33.18 32.40 7.67
CA MET A 534 33.86 32.83 6.45
C MET A 534 33.56 34.29 6.12
N SER A 535 34.62 35.06 5.88
CA SER A 535 34.50 36.47 5.45
C SER A 535 34.52 36.64 3.93
N SER A 536 35.15 35.68 3.22
CA SER A 536 35.23 35.61 1.78
C SER A 536 35.32 34.17 1.30
N VAL A 537 35.08 33.98 0.00
CA VAL A 537 35.13 32.70 -0.69
C VAL A 537 35.99 32.88 -1.95
N PRO A 538 36.90 31.94 -2.28
CA PRO A 538 37.80 32.07 -3.42
C PRO A 538 37.03 32.09 -4.75
N PRO A 539 37.43 32.94 -5.73
CA PRO A 539 36.87 32.94 -7.09
C PRO A 539 36.87 31.57 -7.76
N GLU A 540 37.88 30.74 -7.46
CA GLU A 540 38.11 29.38 -7.97
C GLU A 540 36.92 28.43 -7.83
N LEU A 541 36.03 28.65 -6.86
CA LEU A 541 34.77 27.88 -6.77
C LEU A 541 33.91 28.02 -8.03
N GLY A 542 33.97 29.16 -8.72
CA GLY A 542 33.29 29.38 -9.99
C GLY A 542 33.73 28.42 -11.12
N LEU A 543 34.92 27.81 -11.00
CA LEU A 543 35.41 26.81 -11.95
C LEU A 543 34.72 25.45 -11.84
N LEU A 544 33.95 25.22 -10.76
CA LEU A 544 33.18 23.98 -10.57
C LEU A 544 31.86 23.98 -11.36
N GLU A 545 31.52 25.06 -12.07
CA GLU A 545 30.39 25.09 -13.02
C GLU A 545 30.72 24.26 -14.28
N PRO A 546 29.81 23.39 -14.78
CA PRO A 546 28.40 23.25 -14.39
C PRO A 546 28.11 22.15 -13.35
N ASN A 547 29.13 21.50 -12.82
CA ASN A 547 28.97 20.30 -11.99
C ASN A 547 28.41 20.63 -10.60
N LEU A 548 28.84 21.74 -9.99
CA LEU A 548 28.34 22.18 -8.68
C LEU A 548 26.93 22.80 -8.81
N GLN A 549 25.94 22.06 -8.31
CA GLN A 549 24.52 22.42 -8.41
C GLN A 549 24.02 23.14 -7.16
N VAL A 550 24.52 22.73 -5.99
CA VAL A 550 24.11 23.24 -4.69
C VAL A 550 25.32 23.81 -3.96
N LEU A 551 25.32 25.12 -3.70
CA LEU A 551 26.29 25.79 -2.86
C LEU A 551 25.55 26.55 -1.77
N LYS A 552 25.70 26.12 -0.52
CA LYS A 552 25.08 26.77 0.63
C LYS A 552 26.13 27.57 1.38
N LEU A 553 25.86 28.86 1.55
CA LEU A 553 26.76 29.84 2.18
C LEU A 553 26.09 30.62 3.32
N ASP A 554 24.84 30.30 3.62
CA ASP A 554 24.04 30.98 4.64
C ASP A 554 24.71 30.95 6.01
N GLY A 555 24.43 31.93 6.86
CA GLY A 555 25.01 31.97 8.22
C GLY A 555 26.49 32.36 8.29
N ASN A 556 27.14 32.76 7.19
CA ASN A 556 28.51 33.28 7.18
C ASN A 556 28.57 34.83 7.12
N PRO A 557 29.56 35.48 7.76
CA PRO A 557 29.77 36.94 7.68
C PRO A 557 30.45 37.39 6.37
N LEU A 558 29.92 36.96 5.21
CA LEU A 558 30.50 37.23 3.90
C LEU A 558 30.46 38.72 3.54
N ARG A 559 31.63 39.28 3.18
CA ARG A 559 31.78 40.67 2.71
C ARG A 559 32.09 40.78 1.22
N SER A 560 32.62 39.72 0.61
CA SER A 560 33.09 39.73 -0.78
C SER A 560 31.98 39.57 -1.84
N ILE A 561 30.84 39.00 -1.47
CA ILE A 561 29.69 38.75 -2.36
C ILE A 561 28.51 39.58 -1.88
N ARG A 562 27.93 40.40 -2.76
CA ARG A 562 26.75 41.20 -2.42
C ARG A 562 25.56 40.28 -2.13
N ARG A 563 24.76 40.63 -1.12
CA ARG A 563 23.56 39.88 -0.70
C ARG A 563 22.60 39.60 -1.85
N THR A 564 22.41 40.58 -2.74
CA THR A 564 21.57 40.45 -3.94
C THR A 564 22.02 39.38 -4.93
N ILE A 565 23.28 38.94 -4.88
CA ILE A 565 23.83 37.84 -5.69
C ILE A 565 23.61 36.52 -4.96
N LEU A 566 23.81 36.48 -3.64
CA LEU A 566 23.53 35.33 -2.81
C LEU A 566 22.05 34.89 -2.94
N ASP A 567 21.12 35.85 -2.91
CA ASP A 567 19.67 35.60 -3.01
C ASP A 567 19.24 35.03 -4.37
N ARG A 568 20.09 35.11 -5.41
CA ARG A 568 19.81 34.56 -6.75
C ARG A 568 20.20 33.08 -6.89
N GLY A 569 20.75 32.48 -5.83
CA GLY A 569 21.08 31.06 -5.74
C GLY A 569 22.41 30.65 -6.40
N THR A 570 22.75 29.36 -6.29
CA THR A 570 24.05 28.77 -6.64
C THR A 570 24.61 29.24 -7.99
N LYS A 571 23.82 29.16 -9.07
CA LYS A 571 24.28 29.51 -10.43
C LYS A 571 24.75 30.96 -10.55
N ALA A 572 24.04 31.90 -9.91
CA ALA A 572 24.41 33.31 -9.95
C ALA A 572 25.68 33.59 -9.14
N ILE A 573 25.85 32.89 -8.01
CA ILE A 573 27.04 32.98 -7.16
C ILE A 573 28.26 32.43 -7.92
N LEU A 574 28.16 31.24 -8.50
CA LEU A 574 29.27 30.62 -9.24
C LEU A 574 29.68 31.45 -10.45
N LYS A 575 28.71 31.98 -11.21
CA LYS A 575 29.00 32.89 -12.33
C LYS A 575 29.73 34.15 -11.88
N TYR A 576 29.27 34.80 -10.81
CA TYR A 576 29.94 35.97 -10.24
C TYR A 576 31.37 35.68 -9.81
N LEU A 577 31.61 34.52 -9.17
CA LEU A 577 32.95 34.10 -8.76
C LEU A 577 33.84 33.78 -9.97
N LYS A 578 33.29 33.17 -11.03
CA LYS A 578 34.00 32.88 -12.27
C LYS A 578 34.42 34.15 -13.03
N ASP A 579 33.53 35.14 -13.11
CA ASP A 579 33.83 36.42 -13.77
C ASP A 579 34.98 37.17 -13.05
N LYS A 580 35.07 37.02 -11.72
CA LYS A 580 36.15 37.57 -10.89
C LYS A 580 37.54 36.95 -11.15
N ILE A 581 37.61 35.72 -11.69
CA ILE A 581 38.89 35.08 -12.05
C ILE A 581 39.50 35.76 -13.28
N VAL A 582 38.67 36.23 -14.21
CA VAL A 582 39.11 36.84 -15.48
C VAL A 582 39.65 38.26 -15.28
N GLU A 583 39.32 38.89 -14.14
CA GLU A 583 39.76 40.25 -13.76
C GLU A 583 41.06 40.27 -12.91
N GLN A 584 41.59 39.10 -12.52
CA GLN A 584 42.86 38.93 -11.78
C GLN A 584 43.95 38.39 -12.70
#